data_AF-A0A397AC72-F1
#
_entry.id   AF-A0A397AC72-F1
#
_cell.length_a   1.000
_cell.length_b   1.000
_cell.length_c   1.000
_cell.angle_alpha   90.00
_cell.angle_beta   90.00
_cell.angle_gamma   90.00
#
_symmetry.space_group_name_H-M   'P 1'
#
loop_
_entity.id
_entity.type
_entity.pdbx_description
1 polymer ?
#
loop_
_entity_poly.entity_id
_entity_poly.type
_entity_poly.pdbx_seq_one_letter_code
_entity_poly.pdbx_strand_id
1 'polypeptide(L)'
;MSCAVVESCLIAAIREFHAEYERKIAETALEHEKVGEENREKALAAMEQFKTERQRLRDSKVLANRTQEQATVEKLTADLTNENPWERVVSLVELESQKSKTAKRLAVEAKARGEAVDNKAAADADEVDLTRMKQLFLQLKAEPLDLTRAQANGIASH
;
A
#
# COMPACT_ATOMS: atom_id res chain seq x y z
N MET A 1 72.88 45.78 -16.61
CA MET A 1 72.03 44.95 -17.49
C MET A 1 71.39 43.74 -16.79
N SER A 2 71.97 43.21 -15.69
CA SER A 2 71.44 42.01 -15.00
C SER A 2 70.08 42.19 -14.31
N CYS A 3 69.82 43.32 -13.65
CA CYS A 3 68.61 43.53 -12.85
C CYS A 3 67.29 43.56 -13.67
N ALA A 4 67.29 44.21 -14.84
CA ALA A 4 66.10 44.31 -15.70
C ALA A 4 65.69 42.97 -16.34
N VAL A 5 66.65 42.08 -16.61
CA VAL A 5 66.37 40.75 -17.16
C VAL A 5 65.73 39.86 -16.09
N VAL A 6 66.19 39.94 -14.84
CA VAL A 6 65.60 39.20 -13.71
C VAL A 6 64.16 39.65 -13.44
N GLU A 7 63.90 40.96 -13.46
CA GLU A 7 62.56 41.51 -13.27
C GLU A 7 61.60 41.11 -14.41
N SER A 8 62.07 41.13 -15.66
CA SER A 8 61.29 40.66 -16.81
C SER A 8 60.96 39.16 -16.74
N CYS A 9 61.90 38.32 -16.29
CA CYS A 9 61.66 36.88 -16.09
C CYS A 9 60.65 36.61 -14.97
N LEU A 10 60.69 37.38 -13.88
CA LEU A 10 59.73 37.26 -12.78
C LEU A 10 58.31 37.65 -13.23
N ILE A 11 58.18 38.73 -14.01
CA ILE A 11 56.88 39.16 -14.57
C ILE A 11 56.32 38.09 -15.52
N ALA A 12 57.15 37.46 -16.35
CA ALA A 12 56.73 36.38 -17.24
C ALA A 12 56.22 35.16 -16.46
N ALA A 13 56.95 34.73 -15.43
CA ALA A 13 56.56 33.60 -14.58
C ALA A 13 55.23 33.85 -13.84
N ILE A 14 54.99 35.07 -13.34
CA ILE A 14 53.73 35.44 -12.69
C ILE A 14 52.57 35.42 -13.69
N ARG A 15 52.78 35.89 -14.93
CA ARG A 15 51.74 35.85 -15.98
C ARG A 15 51.37 34.43 -16.36
N GLU A 16 52.34 33.54 -16.47
CA GLU A 16 52.10 32.12 -16.75
C GLU A 16 51.31 31.46 -15.61
N PHE A 17 51.72 31.70 -14.35
CA PHE A 17 51.00 31.21 -13.18
C PHE A 17 49.54 31.69 -13.14
N HIS A 18 49.29 32.98 -13.38
CA HIS A 18 47.93 33.51 -13.46
C HIS A 18 47.14 32.89 -14.62
N ALA A 19 47.75 32.71 -15.80
CA ALA A 19 47.08 32.10 -16.93
C ALA A 19 46.68 30.63 -16.67
N GLU A 20 47.53 29.86 -15.99
CA GLU A 20 47.20 28.50 -15.55
C GLU A 20 46.12 28.47 -14.47
N TYR A 21 46.16 29.42 -13.54
CA TYR A 21 45.17 29.52 -12.47
C TYR A 21 43.78 29.87 -13.02
N GLU A 22 43.69 30.86 -13.91
CA GLU A 22 42.43 31.22 -14.59
C GLU A 22 41.88 30.07 -15.42
N ARG A 23 42.76 29.28 -16.09
CA ARG A 23 42.34 28.05 -16.77
C ARG A 23 41.72 27.03 -15.83
N LYS A 24 42.32 26.80 -14.65
CA LYS A 24 41.77 25.89 -13.64
C LYS A 24 40.44 26.38 -13.05
N ILE A 25 40.28 27.69 -12.88
CA ILE A 25 38.99 28.27 -12.46
C ILE A 25 37.93 28.01 -13.53
N ALA A 26 38.25 28.26 -14.81
CA ALA A 26 37.32 28.03 -15.90
C ALA A 26 36.94 26.55 -16.05
N GLU A 27 37.91 25.63 -15.90
CA GLU A 27 37.68 24.19 -15.94
C GLU A 27 36.77 23.71 -14.79
N THR A 28 37.07 24.12 -13.56
CA THR A 28 36.24 23.75 -12.40
C THR A 28 34.84 24.36 -12.47
N ALA A 29 34.69 25.58 -13.00
CA ALA A 29 33.39 26.18 -13.25
C ALA A 29 32.54 25.34 -14.23
N LEU A 30 33.14 24.87 -15.33
CA LEU A 30 32.46 23.99 -16.29
C LEU A 30 32.10 22.62 -15.70
N GLU A 31 32.95 22.06 -14.84
CA GLU A 31 32.65 20.81 -14.13
C GLU A 31 31.47 20.98 -13.16
N HIS A 32 31.45 22.07 -12.40
CA HIS A 32 30.34 22.36 -11.49
C HIS A 32 29.02 22.59 -12.22
N GLU A 33 29.05 23.26 -13.38
CA GLU A 33 27.89 23.44 -14.25
C GLU A 33 27.33 22.07 -14.71
N LYS A 34 28.19 21.20 -15.25
CA LYS A 34 27.82 19.84 -15.67
C LYS A 34 27.22 19.02 -14.53
N VAL A 35 27.85 19.04 -13.36
CA VAL A 35 27.33 18.33 -12.17
C VAL A 35 25.97 18.90 -11.73
N GLY A 36 25.80 20.23 -11.83
CA GLY A 36 24.52 20.89 -11.56
C GLY A 36 23.42 20.43 -12.50
N GLU A 37 23.71 20.33 -13.80
CA GLU A 37 22.79 19.80 -14.82
C GLU A 37 22.43 18.34 -14.55
N GLU A 38 23.42 17.46 -14.33
CA GLU A 38 23.19 16.05 -14.03
C GLU A 38 22.34 15.86 -12.77
N ASN A 39 22.60 16.64 -11.72
CA ASN A 39 21.84 16.55 -10.47
C ASN A 39 20.40 16.99 -10.67
N ARG A 40 20.18 18.03 -11.48
CA ARG A 40 18.84 18.49 -11.84
C ARG A 40 18.10 17.42 -12.65
N GLU A 41 18.74 16.80 -13.62
CA GLU A 41 18.15 15.71 -14.40
C GLU A 41 17.81 14.51 -13.52
N LYS A 42 18.73 14.07 -12.65
CA LYS A 42 18.50 12.99 -11.68
C LYS A 42 17.33 13.30 -10.75
N ALA A 43 17.24 14.53 -10.26
CA ALA A 43 16.13 14.95 -9.39
C ALA A 43 14.78 14.92 -10.13
N LEU A 44 14.74 15.37 -11.39
CA LEU A 44 13.53 15.31 -12.21
C LEU A 44 13.12 13.87 -12.51
N ALA A 45 14.09 13.00 -12.86
CA ALA A 45 13.85 11.58 -13.09
C ALA A 45 13.31 10.87 -11.83
N ALA A 46 13.90 11.14 -10.67
CA ALA A 46 13.43 10.58 -9.40
C ALA A 46 12.01 11.02 -9.05
N MET A 47 11.66 12.28 -9.32
CA MET A 47 10.30 12.79 -9.12
C MET A 47 9.29 12.10 -10.03
N GLU A 48 9.65 11.84 -11.28
CA GLU A 48 8.77 11.16 -12.23
C GLU A 48 8.59 9.68 -11.88
N GLN A 49 9.68 9.00 -11.49
CA GLN A 49 9.63 7.63 -10.97
C GLN A 49 8.74 7.53 -9.73
N PHE A 50 8.84 8.49 -8.80
CA PHE A 50 7.99 8.51 -7.62
C PHE A 50 6.50 8.66 -7.97
N LYS A 51 6.17 9.56 -8.90
CA LYS A 51 4.78 9.75 -9.35
C LYS A 51 4.21 8.51 -10.02
N THR A 52 4.97 7.93 -10.94
CA THR A 52 4.57 6.74 -11.70
C THR A 52 4.39 5.53 -10.79
N GLU A 53 5.33 5.29 -9.87
CA GLU A 53 5.21 4.19 -8.90
C GLU A 53 4.02 4.39 -7.96
N ARG A 54 3.83 5.62 -7.45
CA ARG A 54 2.67 5.92 -6.59
C ARG A 54 1.35 5.76 -7.33
N GLN A 55 1.30 6.10 -8.62
CA GLN A 55 0.12 5.87 -9.46
C GLN A 55 -0.12 4.37 -9.65
N ARG A 56 0.92 3.60 -10.01
CA ARG A 56 0.85 2.14 -10.16
C ARG A 56 0.32 1.45 -8.90
N LEU A 57 0.80 1.87 -7.72
CA LEU A 57 0.34 1.33 -6.45
C LEU A 57 -1.13 1.68 -6.15
N ARG A 58 -1.59 2.88 -6.53
CA ARG A 58 -3.02 3.24 -6.41
C ARG A 58 -3.86 2.38 -7.34
N ASP A 59 -3.47 2.26 -8.60
CA ASP A 59 -4.21 1.51 -9.60
C ASP A 59 -4.27 0.02 -9.25
N SER A 60 -3.17 -0.54 -8.75
CA SER A 60 -3.13 -1.91 -8.24
C SER A 60 -4.09 -2.13 -7.06
N LYS A 61 -4.16 -1.19 -6.10
CA LYS A 61 -5.10 -1.26 -4.99
C LYS A 61 -6.56 -1.15 -5.44
N VAL A 62 -6.85 -0.22 -6.35
CA VAL A 62 -8.19 -0.05 -6.91
C VAL A 62 -8.62 -1.31 -7.66
N LEU A 63 -7.72 -1.89 -8.46
CA LEU A 63 -8.00 -3.13 -9.19
C LEU A 63 -8.25 -4.29 -8.22
N ALA A 64 -7.42 -4.46 -7.18
CA ALA A 64 -7.59 -5.51 -6.19
C ALA A 64 -8.91 -5.38 -5.42
N ASN A 65 -9.31 -4.16 -5.07
CA ASN A 65 -10.61 -3.92 -4.43
C ASN A 65 -11.76 -4.27 -5.37
N ARG A 66 -11.69 -3.85 -6.65
CA ARG A 66 -12.72 -4.13 -7.65
C ARG A 66 -12.84 -5.63 -7.92
N THR A 67 -11.74 -6.36 -8.01
CA THR A 67 -11.78 -7.83 -8.20
C THR A 67 -12.34 -8.54 -6.98
N GLN A 68 -11.99 -8.09 -5.77
CA GLN A 68 -12.55 -8.63 -4.53
C GLN A 68 -14.06 -8.36 -4.42
N GLU A 69 -14.51 -7.15 -4.76
CA GLU A 69 -15.93 -6.79 -4.81
C GLU A 69 -16.68 -7.66 -5.82
N GLN A 70 -16.13 -7.83 -7.02
CA GLN A 70 -16.72 -8.68 -8.05
C GLN A 70 -16.85 -10.14 -7.57
N ALA A 71 -15.78 -10.72 -7.02
CA ALA A 71 -15.81 -12.09 -6.50
C ALA A 71 -16.82 -12.25 -5.34
N THR A 72 -16.96 -11.22 -4.49
CA THR A 72 -17.94 -11.23 -3.40
C THR A 72 -19.37 -11.21 -3.95
N VAL A 73 -19.65 -10.37 -4.95
CA VAL A 73 -20.97 -10.29 -5.60
C VAL A 73 -21.32 -11.60 -6.32
N GLU A 74 -20.36 -12.19 -7.03
CA GLU A 74 -20.54 -13.49 -7.70
C GLU A 74 -20.86 -14.59 -6.69
N LYS A 75 -20.12 -14.67 -5.58
CA LYS A 75 -20.41 -15.62 -4.49
C LYS A 75 -21.82 -15.42 -3.93
N LEU A 76 -22.20 -14.19 -3.61
CA LEU A 76 -23.53 -13.90 -3.06
C LEU A 76 -24.66 -14.21 -4.06
N THR A 77 -24.41 -14.06 -5.36
CA THR A 77 -25.36 -14.42 -6.41
C THR A 77 -25.52 -15.94 -6.51
N ALA A 78 -24.42 -16.69 -6.47
CA ALA A 78 -24.46 -18.15 -6.43
C ALA A 78 -25.18 -18.67 -5.18
N ASP A 79 -24.87 -18.10 -4.01
CA ASP A 79 -25.52 -18.44 -2.73
C ASP A 79 -27.02 -18.13 -2.73
N LEU A 80 -27.47 -17.14 -3.52
CA LEU A 80 -28.90 -16.82 -3.68
C LEU A 80 -29.66 -17.89 -4.46
N THR A 81 -28.99 -18.54 -5.41
CA THR A 81 -29.58 -19.62 -6.24
C THR A 81 -29.41 -21.01 -5.63
N ASN A 82 -28.69 -21.12 -4.53
CA ASN A 82 -28.37 -22.40 -3.89
C ASN A 82 -29.59 -22.97 -3.13
N GLU A 83 -29.74 -24.29 -3.11
CA GLU A 83 -30.86 -24.99 -2.46
C GLU A 83 -30.79 -24.88 -0.93
N ASN A 84 -29.59 -24.81 -0.35
CA ASN A 84 -29.42 -24.64 1.09
C ASN A 84 -29.32 -23.14 1.47
N PRO A 85 -30.36 -22.55 2.10
CA PRO A 85 -30.35 -21.14 2.46
C PRO A 85 -29.31 -20.80 3.54
N TRP A 86 -28.82 -21.78 4.31
CA TRP A 86 -27.80 -21.56 5.34
C TRP A 86 -26.43 -21.24 4.76
N GLU A 87 -26.14 -21.64 3.53
CA GLU A 87 -24.89 -21.26 2.83
C GLU A 87 -24.77 -19.73 2.70
N ARG A 88 -25.86 -19.07 2.32
CA ARG A 88 -25.95 -17.62 2.25
C ARG A 88 -25.77 -16.96 3.61
N VAL A 89 -26.38 -17.53 4.65
CA VAL A 89 -26.27 -17.00 6.03
C VAL A 89 -24.83 -17.07 6.52
N VAL A 90 -24.12 -18.19 6.28
CA VAL A 90 -22.69 -18.33 6.60
C VAL A 90 -21.87 -17.26 5.88
N SER A 91 -22.06 -17.11 4.56
CA SER A 91 -21.33 -16.11 3.76
C SER A 91 -21.53 -14.67 4.27
N LEU A 92 -22.74 -14.29 4.65
CA LEU A 92 -23.03 -12.96 5.19
C LEU A 92 -22.39 -12.73 6.56
N VAL A 93 -22.39 -13.73 7.42
CA VAL A 93 -21.76 -13.69 8.75
C VAL A 93 -20.24 -13.61 8.64
N GLU A 94 -19.65 -14.31 7.68
CA GLU A 94 -18.24 -14.18 7.35
C GLU A 94 -17.90 -12.76 6.86
N LEU A 95 -18.75 -12.17 6.00
CA LEU A 95 -18.57 -10.80 5.51
C LEU A 95 -18.61 -9.78 6.67
N GLU A 96 -19.57 -9.88 7.58
CA GLU A 96 -19.64 -9.03 8.78
C GLU A 96 -18.40 -9.21 9.69
N SER A 97 -17.94 -10.45 9.86
CA SER A 97 -16.71 -10.73 10.60
C SER A 97 -15.48 -10.09 9.95
N GLN A 98 -15.39 -10.09 8.62
CA GLN A 98 -14.30 -9.44 7.87
C GLN A 98 -14.36 -7.91 7.97
N LYS A 99 -15.56 -7.32 7.92
CA LYS A 99 -15.75 -5.87 8.14
C LYS A 99 -15.28 -5.44 9.53
N SER A 100 -15.70 -6.17 10.57
CA SER A 100 -15.27 -5.93 11.96
C SER A 100 -13.74 -6.01 12.12
N LYS A 101 -13.10 -7.06 11.58
CA LYS A 101 -11.63 -7.20 11.60
C LYS A 101 -10.93 -6.05 10.88
N THR A 102 -11.46 -5.62 9.74
CA THR A 102 -10.91 -4.51 8.95
C THR A 102 -11.03 -3.20 9.71
N ALA A 103 -12.19 -2.92 10.31
CA ALA A 103 -12.41 -1.74 11.15
C ALA A 103 -11.43 -1.69 12.34
N LYS A 104 -11.21 -2.83 13.02
CA LYS A 104 -10.21 -2.93 14.11
C LYS A 104 -8.80 -2.64 13.62
N ARG A 105 -8.38 -3.20 12.48
CA ARG A 105 -7.06 -2.93 11.91
C ARG A 105 -6.89 -1.44 11.58
N LEU A 106 -7.90 -0.83 10.95
CA LEU A 106 -7.90 0.60 10.61
C LEU A 106 -7.84 1.48 11.86
N ALA A 107 -8.57 1.13 12.92
CA ALA A 107 -8.52 1.85 14.19
C ALA A 107 -7.13 1.77 14.85
N VAL A 108 -6.48 0.60 14.83
CA VAL A 108 -5.11 0.43 15.33
C VAL A 108 -4.11 1.23 14.50
N GLU A 109 -4.22 1.20 13.17
CA GLU A 109 -3.37 1.98 12.28
C GLU A 109 -3.56 3.50 12.47
N ALA A 110 -4.80 3.97 12.65
CA ALA A 110 -5.11 5.37 12.93
C ALA A 110 -4.52 5.83 14.27
N LYS A 111 -4.66 4.99 15.32
CA LYS A 111 -4.03 5.23 16.61
C LYS A 111 -2.50 5.30 16.51
N ALA A 112 -1.88 4.44 15.71
CA ALA A 112 -0.44 4.47 15.47
C ALA A 112 0.02 5.76 14.75
N ARG A 113 -0.85 6.37 13.94
CA ARG A 113 -0.62 7.68 13.30
C ARG A 113 -0.94 8.88 14.18
N GLY A 114 -1.42 8.67 15.42
CA GLY A 114 -1.80 9.75 16.33
C GLY A 114 -3.11 10.45 15.96
N GLU A 115 -3.94 9.83 15.11
CA GLU A 115 -5.27 10.33 14.75
C GLU A 115 -6.24 10.05 15.92
N ALA A 116 -7.12 11.01 16.25
CA ALA A 116 -8.17 10.80 17.24
C ALA A 116 -9.16 9.75 16.70
N VAL A 117 -9.19 8.58 17.33
CA VAL A 117 -10.08 7.48 16.93
C VAL A 117 -11.39 7.62 17.70
N ASP A 118 -12.50 7.80 16.98
CA ASP A 118 -13.83 7.59 17.53
C ASP A 118 -13.98 6.10 17.89
N ASN A 119 -13.77 5.78 19.16
CA ASN A 119 -13.75 4.41 19.69
C ASN A 119 -15.10 3.67 19.60
N LYS A 120 -16.17 4.34 19.12
CA LYS A 120 -17.52 3.79 19.08
C LYS A 120 -17.65 2.62 18.10
N ALA A 121 -17.06 2.73 16.90
CA ALA A 121 -17.11 1.66 15.89
C ALA A 121 -16.25 0.43 16.25
N ALA A 122 -15.20 0.61 17.06
CA ALA A 122 -14.35 -0.49 17.53
C ALA A 122 -14.98 -1.22 18.73
N ALA A 123 -15.64 -0.48 19.64
CA ALA A 123 -16.34 -1.04 20.79
C ALA A 123 -17.55 -1.88 20.39
N ASP A 124 -18.38 -1.42 19.45
CA ASP A 124 -19.54 -2.19 18.95
C ASP A 124 -19.11 -3.49 18.22
N ALA A 125 -17.87 -3.52 17.70
CA ALA A 125 -17.31 -4.67 17.00
C ALA A 125 -16.71 -5.74 17.93
N ASP A 126 -16.54 -5.45 19.23
CA ASP A 126 -16.08 -6.40 20.26
C ASP A 126 -17.22 -7.19 20.89
N GLU A 127 -18.47 -6.73 20.77
CA GLU A 127 -19.60 -7.32 21.49
C GLU A 127 -20.19 -8.58 20.83
N VAL A 128 -19.99 -8.78 19.53
CA VAL A 128 -20.60 -9.91 18.81
C VAL A 128 -19.59 -11.02 18.52
N ASP A 129 -19.49 -12.00 19.43
CA ASP A 129 -18.75 -13.24 19.20
C ASP A 129 -19.47 -14.13 18.17
N LEU A 130 -19.09 -13.98 16.90
CA LEU A 130 -19.62 -14.77 15.79
C LEU A 130 -19.04 -16.21 15.76
N THR A 131 -18.11 -16.58 16.64
CA THR A 131 -17.41 -17.88 16.59
C THR A 131 -18.38 -19.02 16.88
N ARG A 132 -19.15 -18.90 17.96
CA ARG A 132 -20.18 -19.91 18.33
C ARG A 132 -21.27 -20.00 17.27
N MET A 133 -21.66 -18.86 16.69
CA MET A 133 -22.68 -18.81 15.66
C MET A 133 -22.20 -19.45 14.34
N LYS A 134 -20.94 -19.22 13.94
CA LYS A 134 -20.31 -19.88 12.78
C LYS A 134 -20.24 -21.40 12.96
N GLN A 135 -19.95 -21.87 14.16
CA GLN A 135 -19.92 -23.30 14.46
C GLN A 135 -21.30 -23.95 14.28
N LEU A 136 -22.37 -23.30 14.73
CA LEU A 136 -23.74 -23.74 14.52
C LEU A 136 -24.12 -23.72 13.03
N PHE A 137 -23.75 -22.69 12.29
CA PHE A 137 -24.07 -22.62 10.86
C PHE A 137 -23.27 -23.63 10.02
N LEU A 138 -22.04 -23.98 10.41
CA LEU A 138 -21.29 -25.08 9.79
C LEU A 138 -22.00 -26.43 9.96
N GLN A 139 -22.61 -26.68 11.12
CA GLN A 139 -23.41 -27.87 11.35
C GLN A 139 -24.66 -27.87 10.45
N LEU A 140 -25.38 -26.75 10.39
CA LEU A 140 -26.58 -26.58 9.56
C LEU A 140 -26.30 -26.62 8.05
N LYS A 141 -25.08 -26.28 7.66
CA LYS A 141 -24.57 -26.44 6.29
C LYS A 141 -24.36 -27.91 5.92
N ALA A 142 -23.81 -28.70 6.83
CA ALA A 142 -23.53 -30.11 6.61
C ALA A 142 -24.80 -30.99 6.72
N GLU A 143 -25.71 -30.64 7.62
CA GLU A 143 -26.95 -31.36 7.87
C GLU A 143 -28.13 -30.39 7.86
N PRO A 144 -28.91 -30.35 6.75
CA PRO A 144 -30.14 -29.58 6.68
C PRO A 144 -31.09 -29.97 7.81
N LEU A 145 -31.74 -28.97 8.41
CA LEU A 145 -32.66 -29.13 9.56
C LEU A 145 -33.74 -30.18 9.36
N ASP A 146 -34.10 -30.48 8.11
CA ASP A 146 -35.11 -31.48 7.76
C ASP A 146 -34.65 -32.91 8.08
N LEU A 147 -33.37 -33.22 7.88
CA LEU A 147 -32.77 -34.50 8.26
C LEU A 147 -32.66 -34.62 9.78
N THR A 148 -32.20 -33.56 10.45
CA THR A 148 -32.04 -33.53 11.91
C THR A 148 -33.39 -33.54 12.63
N ARG A 149 -34.43 -32.89 12.08
CA ARG A 149 -35.81 -32.96 12.59
C ARG A 149 -36.44 -34.33 12.34
N ALA A 150 -36.20 -34.95 11.18
CA ALA A 150 -36.71 -36.30 10.91
C ALA A 150 -36.11 -37.35 11.85
N GLN A 151 -34.82 -37.21 12.19
CA GLN A 151 -34.14 -38.04 13.20
C GLN A 151 -34.62 -37.75 14.63
N ALA A 152 -34.74 -36.47 15.01
CA ALA A 152 -35.18 -36.08 16.35
C ALA A 152 -36.65 -36.38 16.65
N ASN A 153 -37.52 -36.34 15.63
CA ASN A 153 -38.94 -36.66 15.74
C ASN A 153 -39.25 -38.15 15.49
N GLY A 154 -38.25 -39.00 15.25
CA GLY A 154 -38.42 -40.44 15.04
C GLY A 154 -39.20 -40.82 13.76
N ILE A 155 -39.26 -39.94 12.76
CA ILE A 155 -40.01 -40.16 11.51
C ILE A 155 -39.15 -40.86 10.45
N ALA A 156 -37.84 -41.04 10.67
CA ALA A 156 -37.02 -41.93 9.87
C ALA A 156 -37.33 -43.41 10.17
N SER A 157 -38.50 -43.88 9.71
CA SER A 157 -38.77 -45.30 9.50
C SER A 157 -38.43 -45.67 8.06
N HIS A 158 -37.39 -46.50 7.92
CA HIS A 158 -36.97 -47.31 6.76
C HIS A 158 -36.59 -46.62 5.46
#